data_AF-A0A8S3YN39-F1
#
_entry.id   AF-A0A8S3YN39-F1
#
_cell.length_a   1.000
_cell.length_b   1.000
_cell.length_c   1.000
_cell.angle_alpha   90.00
_cell.angle_beta   90.00
_cell.angle_gamma   90.00
#
_symmetry.space_group_name_H-M   'P 1'
#
loop_
_entity.id
_entity.type
_entity.pdbx_description
1 polymer ?
#
loop_
_entity_poly.entity_id
_entity_poly.type
_entity_poly.pdbx_seq_one_letter_code
_entity_poly.pdbx_strand_id
1 'polypeptide(L)'
;MLDILTYKIVCARKDWKYTRQFITDRHDHQRHIAGTRRRDEQEISEKPKIIKKILKDTDDKRLIVILEKASLETVKVGQKYELLCCDRHSGVGKRIKKDISTRRPDITHQCLLMLMDSPLNRAGLLQVYVRTEKNVLIEINPQTRIPRIFDRFCGLMVQLLDKLSIRASDGPQKLLKVIKNPVSDHLTTGCPKFAMSYSADKVIDVRDVVPRHGPAVFVIGAMAHGSVSPDYTERSFSISNYPLSAAITCSKVCSAFEEVWGVK
;
A
#
# COMPACT_ATOMS: atom_id res chain seq x y z
N MET A 1 1.38 17.28 -61.54
CA MET A 1 2.55 17.88 -60.85
C MET A 1 3.34 16.73 -60.27
N LEU A 2 4.64 16.71 -60.58
CA LEU A 2 5.46 15.54 -60.89
C LEU A 2 5.63 14.42 -59.85
N ASP A 3 5.74 13.22 -60.42
CA ASP A 3 6.32 11.99 -59.90
C ASP A 3 7.87 11.99 -59.84
N ILE A 4 8.33 11.18 -58.90
CA ILE A 4 9.57 10.40 -58.75
C ILE A 4 10.41 10.18 -60.04
N LEU A 5 11.73 10.43 -59.98
CA LEU A 5 12.82 9.62 -60.57
C LEU A 5 14.19 10.11 -60.04
N THR A 6 14.93 9.29 -59.28
CA THR A 6 16.12 8.50 -59.72
C THR A 6 17.29 9.35 -60.21
N TYR A 7 18.47 9.26 -59.57
CA TYR A 7 19.76 9.10 -60.26
C TYR A 7 20.86 8.65 -59.30
N LYS A 8 21.59 7.65 -59.75
CA LYS A 8 22.71 6.95 -59.10
C LYS A 8 23.98 7.35 -59.87
N ILE A 9 25.12 7.32 -59.16
CA ILE A 9 26.50 7.12 -59.65
C ILE A 9 27.28 8.38 -60.09
N VAL A 10 28.45 8.59 -59.48
CA VAL A 10 29.78 8.68 -60.13
C VAL A 10 30.92 8.57 -59.09
N CYS A 11 31.91 7.72 -59.42
CA CYS A 11 33.31 7.58 -58.96
C CYS A 11 33.61 7.32 -57.47
N ALA A 12 34.17 6.17 -57.03
CA ALA A 12 35.35 5.39 -57.43
C ALA A 12 36.73 6.01 -57.08
N ARG A 13 37.45 5.26 -56.22
CA ARG A 13 38.92 5.15 -56.01
C ARG A 13 39.61 6.18 -55.10
N LYS A 14 40.52 5.63 -54.26
CA LYS A 14 41.35 6.21 -53.17
C LYS A 14 40.60 6.21 -51.82
N ASP A 15 40.96 5.49 -50.75
CA ASP A 15 42.25 5.00 -50.28
C ASP A 15 42.06 3.77 -49.35
N TRP A 16 42.63 2.62 -49.73
CA TRP A 16 42.53 1.34 -49.00
C TRP A 16 43.61 1.14 -47.91
N LYS A 17 44.44 2.15 -47.61
CA LYS A 17 45.54 2.02 -46.64
C LYS A 17 45.28 2.63 -45.25
N TYR A 18 44.15 3.31 -45.05
CA TYR A 18 43.85 4.00 -43.77
C TYR A 18 42.93 3.22 -42.81
N THR A 19 42.26 2.17 -43.25
CA THR A 19 41.26 1.44 -42.45
C THR A 19 41.83 0.29 -41.61
N ARG A 20 43.12 -0.06 -41.74
CA ARG A 20 43.74 -1.11 -40.91
C ARG A 20 44.34 -0.61 -39.59
N GLN A 21 44.79 0.64 -39.52
CA GLN A 21 45.35 1.22 -38.29
C GLN A 21 44.25 1.56 -37.25
N PHE A 22 43.07 1.96 -37.71
CA PHE A 22 41.93 2.32 -36.85
C PHE A 22 41.19 1.12 -36.23
N ILE A 23 41.46 -0.11 -36.69
CA ILE A 23 40.82 -1.33 -36.16
C ILE A 23 41.68 -1.95 -35.04
N THR A 24 43.01 -1.79 -35.08
CA THR A 24 43.89 -2.26 -34.00
C THR A 24 43.85 -1.35 -32.77
N ASP A 25 43.64 -0.04 -32.92
CA ASP A 25 43.51 0.88 -31.77
C ASP A 25 42.16 0.78 -31.02
N ARG A 26 41.10 0.29 -31.66
CA ARG A 26 39.81 0.06 -30.98
C ARG A 26 39.79 -1.18 -30.09
N HIS A 27 40.66 -2.15 -30.32
CA HIS A 27 40.70 -3.37 -29.52
C HIS A 27 41.59 -3.28 -28.28
N ASP A 28 42.60 -2.41 -28.25
CA ASP A 28 43.39 -2.18 -27.03
C ASP A 28 42.78 -1.12 -26.10
N HIS A 29 42.04 -0.13 -26.64
CA HIS A 29 41.27 0.79 -25.79
C HIS A 29 40.07 0.11 -25.10
N GLN A 30 39.53 -0.97 -25.68
CA GLN A 30 38.50 -1.79 -25.05
C GLN A 30 39.04 -2.73 -23.96
N ARG A 31 40.33 -3.07 -23.97
CA ARG A 31 40.95 -3.91 -22.93
C ARG A 31 41.44 -3.12 -21.73
N HIS A 32 41.85 -1.86 -21.91
CA HIS A 32 42.21 -0.98 -20.78
C HIS A 32 41.00 -0.42 -20.01
N ILE A 33 39.83 -0.27 -20.64
CA ILE A 33 38.57 0.07 -19.93
C ILE A 33 38.00 -1.15 -19.18
N ALA A 34 38.31 -2.38 -19.62
CA ALA A 34 37.90 -3.61 -18.96
C ALA A 34 38.77 -3.99 -17.74
N GLY A 35 39.97 -3.41 -17.59
CA GLY A 35 40.93 -3.74 -16.54
C GLY A 35 40.85 -2.88 -15.27
N THR A 36 40.26 -1.69 -15.34
CA THR A 36 40.26 -0.72 -14.22
C THR A 36 38.89 -0.57 -13.53
N ARG A 37 37.87 -1.32 -13.96
CA ARG A 37 36.52 -1.34 -13.35
C ARG A 37 36.27 -2.48 -12.36
N ARG A 38 37.34 -3.08 -11.80
CA ARG A 38 37.25 -4.24 -10.90
C ARG A 38 37.43 -3.92 -9.41
N ARG A 39 37.25 -2.68 -8.95
CA ARG A 39 37.42 -2.37 -7.52
C ARG A 39 36.35 -1.56 -6.79
N ASP A 40 35.35 -0.96 -7.43
CA ASP A 40 34.37 -0.10 -6.70
C ASP A 40 32.90 -0.29 -7.12
N GLU A 41 32.45 -1.52 -7.31
CA GLU A 41 31.01 -1.86 -7.41
C GLU A 41 30.68 -3.06 -6.51
N GLN A 42 30.95 -2.91 -5.21
CA GLN A 42 30.19 -3.63 -4.19
C GLN A 42 28.97 -2.76 -3.86
N GLU A 43 27.97 -2.76 -4.74
CA GLU A 43 26.62 -2.38 -4.33
C GLU A 43 26.19 -3.37 -3.24
N ILE A 44 26.02 -2.85 -2.03
CA ILE A 44 25.39 -3.56 -0.93
C ILE A 44 23.93 -3.75 -1.33
N SER A 45 23.64 -4.88 -1.98
CA SER A 45 22.29 -5.38 -2.20
C SER A 45 21.70 -5.76 -0.84
N GLU A 46 21.17 -4.78 -0.11
CA GLU A 46 20.29 -5.05 1.02
C GLU A 46 18.98 -5.62 0.48
N LYS A 47 18.97 -6.96 0.31
CA LYS A 47 17.74 -7.71 0.08
C LYS A 47 16.76 -7.32 1.20
N PRO A 48 15.53 -6.89 0.89
CA PRO A 48 14.56 -6.54 1.91
C PRO A 48 14.42 -7.73 2.84
N LYS A 49 14.69 -7.49 4.14
CA LYS A 49 14.59 -8.50 5.20
C LYS A 49 13.25 -9.19 5.03
N ILE A 50 13.29 -10.49 4.72
CA ILE A 50 12.11 -11.34 4.65
C ILE A 50 11.41 -11.17 5.99
N ILE A 51 10.26 -10.49 5.97
CA ILE A 51 9.44 -10.25 7.16
C ILE A 51 9.06 -11.63 7.67
N LYS A 52 9.76 -12.06 8.72
CA LYS A 52 9.53 -13.35 9.36
C LYS A 52 8.06 -13.38 9.76
N LYS A 53 7.36 -14.36 9.19
CA LYS A 53 6.05 -14.90 9.58
C LYS A 53 5.54 -14.28 10.89
N ILE A 54 4.47 -13.50 10.82
CA ILE A 54 3.75 -12.84 11.91
C ILE A 54 3.83 -13.68 13.20
N LEU A 55 4.81 -13.36 14.05
CA LEU A 55 5.00 -14.02 15.33
C LEU A 55 3.98 -13.40 16.29
N LYS A 56 3.13 -14.26 16.83
CA LYS A 56 2.00 -13.93 17.71
C LYS A 56 2.44 -13.51 19.12
N ASP A 57 3.75 -13.54 19.40
CA ASP A 57 4.32 -13.57 20.76
C ASP A 57 5.59 -12.71 20.94
N THR A 58 5.91 -11.80 20.01
CA THR A 58 7.02 -10.88 20.27
C THR A 58 6.52 -9.56 20.85
N ASP A 59 7.11 -9.15 21.97
CA ASP A 59 7.01 -7.82 22.59
C ASP A 59 7.69 -6.73 21.73
N ASP A 60 7.80 -6.99 20.42
CA ASP A 60 8.42 -6.12 19.45
C ASP A 60 7.48 -4.96 19.16
N LYS A 61 8.08 -3.77 19.03
CA LYS A 61 7.35 -2.56 18.66
C LYS A 61 6.62 -2.79 17.34
N ARG A 62 5.29 -2.63 17.36
CA ARG A 62 4.48 -2.75 16.15
C ARG A 62 3.20 -1.93 16.27
N LEU A 63 2.99 -1.06 15.30
CA LEU A 63 1.73 -0.36 15.14
C LEU A 63 0.80 -1.27 14.34
N ILE A 64 -0.36 -1.58 14.91
CA ILE A 64 -1.43 -2.31 14.24
C ILE A 64 -2.55 -1.32 13.96
N VAL A 65 -2.81 -1.04 12.69
CA VAL A 65 -3.92 -0.18 12.27
C VAL A 65 -5.07 -1.03 11.78
N ILE A 66 -6.27 -0.81 12.33
CA ILE A 66 -7.50 -1.46 11.90
C ILE A 66 -8.40 -0.41 11.27
N LEU A 67 -8.62 -0.53 9.96
CA LEU A 67 -9.61 0.26 9.23
C LEU A 67 -10.99 -0.38 9.42
N GLU A 68 -11.82 0.20 10.28
CA GLU A 68 -13.14 -0.33 10.65
C GLU A 68 -14.25 0.30 9.79
N LYS A 69 -15.33 -0.46 9.55
CA LYS A 69 -16.47 -0.05 8.70
C LYS A 69 -16.04 0.36 7.28
N ALA A 70 -15.06 -0.33 6.70
CA ALA A 70 -14.65 -0.07 5.32
C ALA A 70 -15.76 -0.41 4.32
N SER A 71 -16.09 0.53 3.43
CA SER A 71 -17.09 0.32 2.37
C SER A 71 -16.50 -0.47 1.19
N LEU A 72 -16.22 -1.76 1.39
CA LEU A 72 -15.77 -2.68 0.35
C LEU A 72 -16.84 -3.75 0.12
N GLU A 73 -17.63 -3.59 -0.94
CA GLU A 73 -18.71 -4.50 -1.32
C GLU A 73 -18.72 -4.67 -2.85
N THR A 74 -18.89 -5.89 -3.33
CA THR A 74 -19.05 -6.16 -4.76
C THR A 74 -20.53 -6.13 -5.17
N VAL A 75 -20.81 -5.55 -6.33
CA VAL A 75 -22.13 -5.56 -6.98
C VAL A 75 -22.01 -6.17 -8.37
N LYS A 76 -23.04 -6.90 -8.82
CA LYS A 76 -23.11 -7.43 -10.18
C LYS A 76 -23.76 -6.38 -11.10
N VAL A 77 -23.01 -5.91 -12.09
CA VAL A 77 -23.48 -4.97 -13.12
C VAL A 77 -23.41 -5.68 -14.46
N GLY A 78 -24.59 -6.04 -15.00
CA GLY A 78 -24.67 -6.90 -16.18
C GLY A 78 -24.05 -8.27 -15.92
N GLN A 79 -22.96 -8.58 -16.62
CA GLN A 79 -22.21 -9.84 -16.48
C GLN A 79 -20.90 -9.71 -15.69
N LYS A 80 -20.55 -8.51 -15.23
CA LYS A 80 -19.30 -8.26 -14.51
C LYS A 80 -19.56 -7.94 -13.03
N TYR A 81 -18.58 -8.27 -12.19
CA TYR A 81 -18.55 -7.85 -10.79
C TYR A 81 -17.71 -6.60 -10.67
N GLU A 82 -18.26 -5.58 -10.02
CA GLU A 82 -17.60 -4.30 -9.78
C GLU A 82 -17.68 -3.94 -8.29
N LEU A 83 -16.76 -3.10 -7.83
CA LEU A 83 -16.80 -2.60 -6.46
C LEU A 83 -17.84 -1.48 -6.36
N LEU A 84 -18.74 -1.59 -5.38
CA LEU A 84 -19.82 -0.64 -5.17
C LEU A 84 -19.25 0.73 -4.78
N CYS A 85 -19.54 1.73 -5.61
CA CYS A 85 -19.04 3.09 -5.48
C CYS A 85 -20.16 4.08 -5.83
N CYS A 86 -20.30 5.15 -5.05
CA CYS A 86 -21.34 6.17 -5.23
C CYS A 86 -21.35 6.79 -6.62
N ASP A 87 -20.17 7.08 -7.19
CA ASP A 87 -20.05 7.84 -8.43
C ASP A 87 -20.45 7.03 -9.68
N ARG A 88 -20.16 5.72 -9.67
CA ARG A 88 -20.40 4.83 -10.83
C ARG A 88 -21.75 4.14 -10.80
N HIS A 89 -22.27 3.90 -9.60
CA HIS A 89 -23.44 3.04 -9.39
C HIS A 89 -24.67 3.82 -8.91
N SER A 90 -24.70 5.14 -9.10
CA SER A 90 -25.83 6.01 -8.71
C SER A 90 -27.19 5.50 -9.21
N GLY A 91 -27.25 4.94 -10.43
CA GLY A 91 -28.46 4.34 -11.00
C GLY A 91 -28.83 2.94 -10.46
N VAL A 92 -27.87 2.21 -9.88
CA VAL A 92 -28.07 0.84 -9.38
C VAL A 92 -28.73 0.83 -8.00
N GLY A 93 -28.61 1.90 -7.22
CA GLY A 93 -29.22 1.92 -5.88
C GLY A 93 -30.73 2.04 -5.83
N LYS A 94 -31.43 2.23 -6.95
CA LYS A 94 -32.89 1.96 -6.94
C LYS A 94 -33.21 0.50 -6.63
N ARG A 95 -32.27 -0.43 -6.90
CA ARG A 95 -32.40 -1.87 -6.59
C ARG A 95 -31.82 -2.24 -5.22
N ILE A 96 -30.82 -1.50 -4.74
CA ILE A 96 -30.19 -1.71 -3.44
C ILE A 96 -30.83 -0.72 -2.48
N LYS A 97 -31.73 -1.16 -1.58
CA LYS A 97 -32.43 -0.34 -0.57
C LYS A 97 -31.53 0.39 0.45
N LYS A 98 -30.24 0.56 0.17
CA LYS A 98 -29.26 1.24 1.02
C LYS A 98 -28.76 2.50 0.32
N ASP A 99 -28.46 3.52 1.12
CA ASP A 99 -27.91 4.79 0.65
C ASP A 99 -26.57 4.58 -0.06
N ILE A 100 -26.58 4.70 -1.39
CA ILE A 100 -25.36 4.57 -2.21
C ILE A 100 -24.36 5.67 -1.86
N SER A 101 -24.82 6.81 -1.35
CA SER A 101 -23.97 7.94 -0.93
C SER A 101 -22.91 7.55 0.11
N THR A 102 -23.20 6.53 0.92
CA THR A 102 -22.27 6.00 1.93
C THR A 102 -21.20 5.09 1.34
N ARG A 103 -21.35 4.67 0.07
CA ARG A 103 -20.48 3.70 -0.59
C ARG A 103 -19.22 4.35 -1.15
N ARG A 104 -18.26 4.55 -0.25
CA ARG A 104 -17.02 5.31 -0.47
C ARG A 104 -15.77 4.43 -0.31
N PRO A 105 -15.51 3.48 -1.23
CA PRO A 105 -14.28 2.68 -1.21
C PRO A 105 -13.00 3.51 -1.41
N ASP A 106 -13.11 4.74 -1.93
CA ASP A 106 -12.03 5.72 -2.08
C ASP A 106 -11.40 6.11 -0.73
N ILE A 107 -12.20 6.17 0.34
CA ILE A 107 -11.69 6.47 1.69
C ILE A 107 -10.71 5.38 2.14
N THR A 108 -11.08 4.11 1.98
CA THR A 108 -10.20 2.98 2.32
C THR A 108 -8.96 2.97 1.43
N HIS A 109 -9.12 3.24 0.13
CA HIS A 109 -8.01 3.33 -0.81
C HIS A 109 -6.97 4.37 -0.37
N GLN A 110 -7.41 5.60 -0.07
CA GLN A 110 -6.53 6.68 0.39
C GLN A 110 -5.84 6.35 1.72
N CYS A 111 -6.55 5.75 2.68
CA CYS A 111 -5.96 5.32 3.94
C CYS A 111 -4.85 4.29 3.71
N LEU A 112 -5.10 3.28 2.88
CA LEU A 112 -4.12 2.26 2.56
C LEU A 112 -2.89 2.84 1.85
N LEU A 113 -3.07 3.84 0.99
CA LEU A 113 -1.92 4.54 0.40
C LEU A 113 -1.06 5.22 1.46
N MET A 114 -1.66 5.97 2.39
CA MET A 114 -0.92 6.66 3.46
C MET A 114 -0.21 5.68 4.40
N LEU A 115 -0.89 4.59 4.77
CA LEU A 115 -0.34 3.57 5.65
C LEU A 115 0.82 2.82 4.99
N MET A 116 0.63 2.31 3.77
CA MET A 116 1.62 1.46 3.11
C MET A 116 2.84 2.24 2.59
N ASP A 117 2.70 3.55 2.35
CA ASP A 117 3.80 4.42 1.96
C ASP A 117 4.67 4.91 3.13
N SER A 118 4.15 4.81 4.36
CA SER A 118 4.82 5.34 5.55
C SER A 118 6.23 4.76 5.73
N PRO A 119 7.21 5.56 6.17
CA PRO A 119 8.50 5.06 6.67
C PRO A 119 8.34 3.91 7.67
N LEU A 120 7.33 3.99 8.53
CA LEU A 120 7.00 2.94 9.51
C LEU A 120 6.72 1.58 8.87
N ASN A 121 5.99 1.55 7.74
CA ASN A 121 5.75 0.32 7.00
C ASN A 121 7.03 -0.24 6.38
N ARG A 122 7.88 0.64 5.83
CA ARG A 122 9.18 0.25 5.26
C ARG A 122 10.14 -0.30 6.31
N ALA A 123 10.05 0.20 7.54
CA ALA A 123 10.78 -0.32 8.69
C ALA A 123 10.25 -1.68 9.20
N GLY A 124 9.12 -2.18 8.67
CA GLY A 124 8.50 -3.44 9.10
C GLY A 124 7.78 -3.37 10.44
N LEU A 125 7.44 -2.16 10.91
CA LEU A 125 6.81 -1.90 12.20
C LEU A 125 5.30 -1.64 12.08
N LEU A 126 4.72 -1.76 10.88
CA LEU A 126 3.29 -1.57 10.63
C LEU A 126 2.62 -2.90 10.24
N GLN A 127 1.45 -3.15 10.79
CA GLN A 127 0.52 -4.18 10.34
C GLN A 127 -0.85 -3.54 10.11
N VAL A 128 -1.48 -3.85 8.98
CA VAL A 128 -2.78 -3.27 8.62
C VAL A 128 -3.83 -4.36 8.49
N TYR A 129 -4.99 -4.12 9.10
CA TYR A 129 -6.20 -4.89 8.91
C TYR A 129 -7.32 -3.98 8.39
N VAL A 130 -8.20 -4.53 7.57
CA VAL A 130 -9.39 -3.84 7.09
C VAL A 130 -10.61 -4.68 7.42
N ARG A 131 -11.54 -4.13 8.19
CA ARG A 131 -12.82 -4.74 8.51
C ARG A 131 -13.92 -4.01 7.76
N THR A 132 -14.56 -4.72 6.84
CA THR A 132 -15.62 -4.13 6.01
C THR A 132 -16.92 -3.98 6.79
N GLU A 133 -17.83 -3.14 6.30
CA GLU A 133 -19.20 -3.04 6.85
C GLU A 133 -19.97 -4.37 6.84
N LYS A 134 -19.61 -5.29 5.93
CA LYS A 134 -20.16 -6.66 5.87
C LYS A 134 -19.43 -7.65 6.79
N ASN A 135 -18.64 -7.16 7.74
CA ASN A 135 -17.88 -7.96 8.70
C ASN A 135 -16.86 -8.90 8.02
N VAL A 136 -16.33 -8.55 6.86
CA VAL A 136 -15.21 -9.27 6.24
C VAL A 136 -13.91 -8.68 6.77
N LEU A 137 -13.05 -9.53 7.36
CA LEU A 137 -11.75 -9.11 7.88
C LEU A 137 -10.66 -9.45 6.87
N ILE A 138 -9.90 -8.45 6.47
CA ILE A 138 -8.81 -8.54 5.50
C ILE A 138 -7.51 -8.21 6.20
N GLU A 139 -6.55 -9.11 6.05
CA GLU A 139 -5.16 -8.93 6.45
C GLU A 139 -4.35 -8.45 5.24
N ILE A 140 -3.56 -7.39 5.44
CA ILE A 140 -2.68 -6.83 4.42
C ILE A 140 -1.23 -7.13 4.79
N ASN A 141 -0.51 -7.76 3.88
CA ASN A 141 0.92 -7.97 4.03
C ASN A 141 1.66 -6.63 3.83
N PRO A 142 2.62 -6.26 4.71
CA PRO A 142 3.41 -5.03 4.59
C PRO A 142 4.12 -4.84 3.23
N GLN A 143 4.44 -5.93 2.52
CA GLN A 143 5.05 -5.91 1.18
C GLN A 143 4.07 -5.55 0.05
N THR A 144 2.78 -5.43 0.35
CA THR A 144 1.75 -5.18 -0.66
C THR A 144 1.86 -3.76 -1.22
N ARG A 145 2.12 -3.64 -2.51
CA ARG A 145 2.04 -2.35 -3.20
C ARG A 145 0.61 -2.07 -3.66
N ILE A 146 -0.09 -1.21 -2.93
CA ILE A 146 -1.46 -0.81 -3.27
C ILE A 146 -1.47 0.00 -4.58
N PRO A 147 -2.32 -0.33 -5.57
CA PRO A 147 -2.42 0.43 -6.81
C PRO A 147 -2.80 1.89 -6.55
N ARG A 148 -2.04 2.85 -7.10
CA ARG A 148 -2.34 4.29 -6.98
C ARG A 148 -3.57 4.73 -7.77
N ILE A 149 -3.83 4.05 -8.89
CA ILE A 149 -5.01 4.31 -9.70
C ILE A 149 -6.20 3.61 -9.05
N PHE A 150 -7.22 4.38 -8.70
CA PHE A 150 -8.41 3.90 -8.00
C PHE A 150 -9.10 2.72 -8.70
N ASP A 151 -9.25 2.76 -10.03
CA ASP A 151 -9.88 1.68 -10.79
C ASP A 151 -9.14 0.34 -10.68
N ARG A 152 -7.80 0.40 -10.61
CA ARG A 152 -6.97 -0.80 -10.40
C ARG A 152 -7.14 -1.33 -8.99
N PHE A 153 -7.29 -0.44 -8.00
CA PHE A 153 -7.62 -0.84 -6.63
C PHE A 153 -9.00 -1.51 -6.56
N CYS A 154 -10.02 -0.95 -7.24
CA CYS A 154 -11.35 -1.55 -7.29
C CYS A 154 -11.31 -2.98 -7.88
N GLY A 155 -10.63 -3.19 -9.00
CA GLY A 155 -10.46 -4.52 -9.59
C GLY A 155 -9.73 -5.49 -8.66
N LEU A 156 -8.70 -5.02 -7.95
CA LEU A 156 -7.97 -5.81 -6.95
C LEU A 156 -8.88 -6.23 -5.79
N MET A 157 -9.72 -5.33 -5.28
CA MET A 157 -10.65 -5.64 -4.18
C MET A 157 -11.75 -6.61 -4.60
N VAL A 158 -12.29 -6.47 -5.82
CA VAL A 158 -13.23 -7.45 -6.39
C VAL A 158 -12.59 -8.84 -6.45
N GLN A 159 -11.36 -8.93 -6.97
CA GLN A 159 -10.62 -10.19 -7.02
C GLN A 159 -10.35 -10.77 -5.63
N LEU A 160 -10.04 -9.92 -4.64
CA LEU A 160 -9.81 -10.36 -3.27
C LEU A 160 -11.08 -10.95 -2.64
N LEU A 161 -12.23 -10.31 -2.84
CA LEU A 161 -13.50 -10.76 -2.27
C LEU A 161 -14.02 -12.03 -2.94
N ASP A 162 -13.70 -12.23 -4.22
CA ASP A 162 -14.02 -13.46 -4.97
C ASP A 162 -13.11 -14.64 -4.58
N LYS A 163 -11.79 -14.43 -4.59
CA LYS A 163 -10.79 -15.51 -4.38
C LYS A 163 -10.36 -15.69 -2.93
N LEU A 164 -10.81 -14.82 -2.02
CA LEU A 164 -10.44 -14.73 -0.59
C LEU A 164 -8.95 -14.49 -0.31
N SER A 165 -8.08 -14.50 -1.33
CA SER A 165 -6.67 -14.15 -1.21
C SER A 165 -6.06 -13.76 -2.54
N ILE A 166 -5.02 -12.92 -2.49
CA ILE A 166 -4.23 -12.50 -3.63
C ILE A 166 -2.78 -12.84 -3.36
N ARG A 167 -2.13 -13.48 -4.32
CA ARG A 167 -0.70 -13.84 -4.25
C ARG A 167 0.13 -12.89 -5.08
N ALA A 168 1.40 -12.78 -4.71
CA ALA A 168 2.38 -12.08 -5.52
C ALA A 168 2.56 -12.79 -6.87
N SER A 169 2.88 -12.04 -7.93
CA SER A 169 3.11 -12.62 -9.26
C SER A 169 4.44 -13.39 -9.35
N ASP A 170 5.39 -13.03 -8.50
CA ASP A 170 6.76 -13.51 -8.44
C ASP A 170 6.99 -14.54 -7.32
N GLY A 171 5.94 -14.97 -6.61
CA GLY A 171 6.08 -15.96 -5.54
C GLY A 171 4.79 -16.47 -4.92
N PRO A 172 4.87 -17.49 -4.05
CA PRO A 172 3.70 -18.10 -3.43
C PRO A 172 3.08 -17.24 -2.31
N GLN A 173 3.73 -16.13 -1.96
CA GLN A 173 3.35 -15.29 -0.83
C GLN A 173 1.97 -14.66 -1.04
N LYS A 174 1.13 -14.70 -0.01
CA LYS A 174 -0.18 -14.00 -0.02
C LYS A 174 0.04 -12.56 0.41
N LEU A 175 -0.35 -11.63 -0.45
CA LEU A 175 -0.25 -10.19 -0.22
C LEU A 175 -1.51 -9.67 0.50
N LEU A 176 -2.68 -10.13 0.06
CA LEU A 176 -3.96 -9.81 0.67
C LEU A 176 -4.68 -11.10 0.99
N LYS A 177 -5.31 -11.18 2.15
CA LYS A 177 -6.00 -12.39 2.58
C LYS A 177 -7.21 -12.06 3.44
N VAL A 178 -8.34 -12.68 3.14
CA VAL A 178 -9.49 -12.70 4.03
C VAL A 178 -9.23 -13.69 5.16
N ILE A 179 -9.38 -13.22 6.39
CA ILE A 179 -9.16 -13.99 7.62
C ILE A 179 -10.46 -14.08 8.44
N LYS A 180 -10.49 -15.03 9.37
CA LYS A 180 -11.66 -15.26 10.22
C LYS A 180 -11.78 -14.18 11.29
N ASN A 181 -13.01 -13.79 11.61
CA ASN A 181 -13.30 -12.97 12.79
C ASN A 181 -13.28 -13.82 14.08
N PRO A 182 -13.15 -13.18 15.26
CA PRO A 182 -12.96 -11.74 15.52
C PRO A 182 -11.53 -11.24 15.23
N VAL A 183 -11.37 -9.94 15.03
CA VAL A 183 -10.03 -9.33 14.83
C VAL A 183 -9.11 -9.56 16.04
N SER A 184 -9.67 -9.59 17.25
CA SER A 184 -8.96 -9.83 18.50
C SER A 184 -8.11 -11.10 18.51
N ASP A 185 -8.53 -12.14 17.78
CA ASP A 185 -7.80 -13.41 17.70
C ASP A 185 -6.45 -13.29 16.98
N HIS A 186 -6.26 -12.21 16.23
CA HIS A 186 -5.05 -11.90 15.45
C HIS A 186 -4.22 -10.78 16.05
N LEU A 187 -4.64 -10.22 17.19
CA LEU A 187 -3.92 -9.18 17.92
C LEU A 187 -3.07 -9.81 19.03
N THR A 188 -1.97 -9.16 19.39
CA THR A 188 -1.13 -9.56 20.52
C THR A 188 -1.89 -9.35 21.84
N THR A 189 -1.80 -10.30 22.77
CA THR A 189 -2.45 -10.19 24.08
C THR A 189 -1.81 -9.07 24.91
N GLY A 190 -2.63 -8.34 25.67
CA GLY A 190 -2.13 -7.26 26.55
C GLY A 190 -1.71 -5.95 25.86
N CYS A 191 -1.88 -5.83 24.54
CA CYS A 191 -1.57 -4.58 23.84
C CYS A 191 -2.68 -3.52 24.03
N PRO A 192 -2.31 -2.23 24.18
CA PRO A 192 -3.26 -1.12 24.24
C PRO A 192 -4.03 -0.98 22.93
N LYS A 193 -5.36 -0.81 23.03
CA LYS A 193 -6.28 -0.71 21.90
C LYS A 193 -7.08 0.58 21.96
N PHE A 194 -6.81 1.50 21.04
CA PHE A 194 -7.42 2.83 21.00
C PHE A 194 -8.30 3.01 19.77
N ALA A 195 -9.50 3.55 19.95
CA ALA A 195 -10.37 3.98 18.86
C ALA A 195 -10.18 5.46 18.57
N MET A 196 -10.02 5.84 17.31
CA MET A 196 -10.00 7.24 16.89
C MET A 196 -11.41 7.71 16.62
N SER A 197 -11.83 8.76 17.34
CA SER A 197 -13.15 9.37 17.19
C SER A 197 -13.06 10.87 17.41
N TYR A 198 -13.66 11.64 16.50
CA TYR A 198 -13.77 13.09 16.65
C TYR A 198 -14.62 13.49 17.87
N SER A 199 -15.67 12.71 18.17
CA SER A 199 -16.58 12.94 19.29
C SER A 199 -16.05 12.44 20.64
N ALA A 200 -14.77 12.05 20.73
CA ALA A 200 -14.17 11.67 22.00
C ALA A 200 -13.96 12.90 22.89
N ASP A 201 -14.21 12.75 24.20
CA ASP A 201 -14.15 13.85 25.17
C ASP A 201 -12.75 14.47 25.29
N LYS A 202 -11.71 13.69 25.00
CA LYS A 202 -10.31 14.10 25.15
C LYS A 202 -9.61 14.18 23.81
N VAL A 203 -9.13 15.38 23.49
CA VAL A 203 -8.17 15.63 22.43
C VAL A 203 -6.76 15.40 22.98
N ILE A 204 -5.96 14.57 22.30
CA ILE A 204 -4.61 14.19 22.74
C ILE A 204 -3.59 14.41 21.63
N ASP A 205 -2.32 14.52 22.03
CA ASP A 205 -1.22 14.24 21.13
C ASP A 205 -1.03 12.72 21.05
N VAL A 206 -0.93 12.19 19.83
CA VAL A 206 -0.74 10.74 19.63
C VAL A 206 0.57 10.27 20.28
N ARG A 207 1.60 11.12 20.33
CA ARG A 207 2.92 10.80 20.90
C ARG A 207 2.85 10.41 22.37
N ASP A 208 1.89 10.96 23.11
CA ASP A 208 1.71 10.70 24.54
C ASP A 208 1.18 9.29 24.83
N VAL A 209 0.54 8.66 23.84
CA VAL A 209 -0.05 7.32 23.96
C VAL A 209 0.72 6.24 23.20
N VAL A 210 1.79 6.60 22.47
CA VAL A 210 2.67 5.63 21.82
C VAL A 210 3.46 4.88 22.90
N PRO A 211 3.35 3.55 23.00
CA PRO A 211 4.15 2.82 23.96
C PRO A 211 5.62 2.79 23.52
N ARG A 212 6.54 2.95 24.47
CA ARG A 212 7.99 2.90 24.19
C ARG A 212 8.46 1.49 23.80
N HIS A 213 7.76 0.47 24.31
CA HIS A 213 8.01 -0.96 24.10
C HIS A 213 6.68 -1.67 23.83
N GLY A 214 6.71 -2.75 23.05
CA GLY A 214 5.52 -3.52 22.71
C GLY A 214 4.63 -2.91 21.61
N PRO A 215 3.60 -3.66 21.19
CA PRO A 215 2.69 -3.24 20.12
C PRO A 215 1.57 -2.31 20.62
N ALA A 216 0.98 -1.57 19.69
CA ALA A 216 -0.23 -0.77 19.94
C ALA A 216 -1.22 -0.92 18.79
N VAL A 217 -2.51 -0.92 19.12
CA VAL A 217 -3.60 -1.03 18.15
C VAL A 217 -4.35 0.29 18.06
N PHE A 218 -4.47 0.82 16.84
CA PHE A 218 -5.26 2.01 16.53
C PHE A 218 -6.37 1.66 15.55
N VAL A 219 -7.62 1.92 15.96
CA VAL A 219 -8.80 1.70 15.13
C VAL A 219 -9.24 3.02 14.52
N ILE A 220 -9.34 3.06 13.19
CA ILE A 220 -9.70 4.25 12.42
C ILE A 220 -10.90 3.90 11.54
N GLY A 221 -11.92 4.77 11.53
CA GLY A 221 -13.10 4.58 10.68
C GLY A 221 -12.82 4.87 9.22
N ALA A 222 -13.02 3.87 8.34
CA ALA A 222 -12.88 4.00 6.89
C ALA A 222 -14.24 4.11 6.18
N MET A 223 -15.10 4.98 6.71
CA MET A 223 -16.49 5.19 6.29
C MET A 223 -16.77 6.65 5.95
N ALA A 224 -17.83 6.91 5.18
CA ALA A 224 -18.24 8.27 4.80
C ALA A 224 -18.80 9.07 5.99
N HIS A 225 -19.68 8.43 6.78
CA HIS A 225 -20.35 9.02 7.93
C HIS A 225 -20.51 7.97 9.03
N GLY A 226 -20.48 8.40 10.29
CA GLY A 226 -20.69 7.55 11.46
C GLY A 226 -19.58 7.68 12.50
N SER A 227 -19.61 6.81 13.50
CA SER A 227 -18.61 6.69 14.56
C SER A 227 -18.12 5.25 14.69
N VAL A 228 -16.89 5.09 15.18
CA VAL A 228 -16.26 3.79 15.43
C VAL A 228 -16.16 3.58 16.94
N SER A 229 -16.85 2.55 17.42
CA SER A 229 -16.85 2.13 18.83
C SER A 229 -16.83 0.59 18.90
N PRO A 230 -15.71 -0.07 18.56
CA PRO A 230 -15.61 -1.52 18.59
C PRO A 230 -15.47 -2.00 20.03
N ASP A 231 -16.13 -3.13 20.35
CA ASP A 231 -16.14 -3.72 21.70
C ASP A 231 -14.74 -4.11 22.22
N TYR A 232 -13.78 -4.28 21.32
CA TYR A 232 -12.40 -4.67 21.65
C TYR A 232 -11.49 -3.47 21.97
N THR A 233 -11.99 -2.23 21.90
CA THR A 233 -11.21 -1.03 22.21
C THR A 233 -11.43 -0.60 23.66
N GLU A 234 -10.37 -0.11 24.29
CA GLU A 234 -10.40 0.28 25.71
C GLU A 234 -10.83 1.73 25.89
N ARG A 235 -10.33 2.60 25.00
CA ARG A 235 -10.52 4.05 25.06
C ARG A 235 -10.66 4.63 23.67
N SER A 236 -11.42 5.71 23.57
CA SER A 236 -11.51 6.53 22.36
C SER A 236 -10.80 7.86 22.55
N PHE A 237 -10.07 8.30 21.53
CA PHE A 237 -9.38 9.59 21.53
C PHE A 237 -9.68 10.39 20.28
N SER A 238 -9.68 11.72 20.44
CA SER A 238 -9.61 12.65 19.34
C SER A 238 -8.17 13.16 19.21
N ILE A 239 -7.70 13.39 18.00
CA ILE A 239 -6.33 13.88 17.71
C ILE A 239 -6.32 15.31 17.17
N SER A 240 -7.50 15.93 17.08
CA SER A 240 -7.68 17.25 16.48
C SER A 240 -9.02 17.85 16.91
N ASN A 241 -9.05 19.16 17.12
CA ASN A 241 -10.28 19.92 17.35
C ASN A 241 -11.15 20.04 16.09
N TYR A 242 -10.61 19.67 14.93
CA TYR A 242 -11.31 19.65 13.65
C TYR A 242 -11.56 18.21 13.19
N PRO A 243 -12.69 17.93 12.52
CA PRO A 243 -12.94 16.63 11.93
C PRO A 243 -11.90 16.35 10.83
N LEU A 244 -11.23 15.20 10.93
CA LEU A 244 -10.19 14.79 10.00
C LEU A 244 -10.70 13.70 9.06
N SER A 245 -10.15 13.66 7.85
CA SER A 245 -10.31 12.48 7.01
C SER A 245 -9.57 11.29 7.63
N ALA A 246 -10.06 10.08 7.33
CA ALA A 246 -9.44 8.85 7.80
C ALA A 246 -7.98 8.73 7.32
N ALA A 247 -7.67 9.19 6.10
CA ALA A 247 -6.32 9.17 5.55
C ALA A 247 -5.35 10.10 6.29
N ILE A 248 -5.78 11.32 6.64
CA ILE A 248 -4.97 12.24 7.45
C ILE A 248 -4.78 11.70 8.87
N THR A 249 -5.80 11.06 9.43
CA THR A 249 -5.70 10.39 10.73
C THR A 249 -4.64 9.28 10.68
N CYS A 250 -4.66 8.43 9.63
CA CYS A 250 -3.63 7.40 9.42
C CYS A 250 -2.23 8.00 9.33
N SER A 251 -2.06 9.09 8.58
CA SER A 251 -0.78 9.77 8.42
C SER A 251 -0.27 10.35 9.75
N LYS A 252 -1.11 11.09 10.49
CA LYS A 252 -0.72 11.66 11.80
C LYS A 252 -0.34 10.59 12.81
N VAL A 253 -1.08 9.47 12.83
CA VAL A 253 -0.75 8.34 13.70
C VAL A 253 0.60 7.75 13.30
N CYS A 254 0.83 7.45 12.02
CA CYS A 254 2.12 6.91 11.58
C CYS A 254 3.29 7.85 11.93
N SER A 255 3.16 9.15 11.64
CA SER A 255 4.23 10.13 11.94
C SER A 255 4.53 10.24 13.43
N ALA A 256 3.53 10.19 14.30
CA ALA A 256 3.76 10.18 15.75
C ALA A 256 4.53 8.94 16.22
N PHE A 257 4.20 7.76 15.67
CA PHE A 257 4.92 6.53 15.94
C PHE A 257 6.35 6.56 15.40
N GLU A 258 6.56 7.14 14.21
CA GLU A 258 7.88 7.34 13.61
C GLU A 258 8.77 8.22 14.51
N GLU A 259 8.24 9.34 15.00
CA GLU A 259 8.96 10.23 15.92
C GLU A 259 9.35 9.53 17.23
N VAL A 260 8.41 8.83 17.88
CA VAL A 260 8.64 8.19 19.18
C VAL A 260 9.54 6.95 19.07
N TRP A 261 9.45 6.19 17.99
CA TRP A 261 10.28 5.01 17.77
C TRP A 261 11.59 5.30 17.05
N GLY A 262 11.81 6.54 16.60
CA GLY A 262 13.04 6.98 15.96
C GLY A 262 13.22 6.45 14.53
N VAL A 263 12.13 6.25 13.81
CA VAL A 263 12.16 5.86 12.38
C VAL A 263 12.33 7.15 11.56
N LYS A 264 13.42 7.24 10.80
CA LYS A 264 13.79 8.41 10.00
C LYS A 264 13.85 8.08 8.52
#